data_AF-A0A3B8Q361-F1
#
_entry.id   AF-A0A3B8Q361-F1
#
_cell.length_a   1.000
_cell.length_b   1.000
_cell.length_c   1.000
_cell.angle_alpha   90.00
_cell.angle_beta   90.00
_cell.angle_gamma   90.00
#
_symmetry.space_group_name_H-M   'P 1'
#
loop_
_entity.id
_entity.type
_entity.pdbx_description
1 polymer ?
#
loop_
_entity_poly.entity_id
_entity_poly.type
_entity_poly.pdbx_seq_one_letter_code
_entity_poly.pdbx_strand_id
1 'polypeptide(L)'
;MKTKHALKTPEITVELEVVQHEEVVVLSIRYVSCPEPLSDETLQNQIWPWVLQSAGPHLGELRPIVYRNLTTGARGVFSNGSIVPIVPIL
;
A
#
# COMPACT_ATOMS: atom_id res chain seq x y z
N MET A 1 9.67 -12.99 3.94
CA MET A 1 10.53 -12.35 2.90
C MET A 1 10.27 -10.85 2.90
N LYS A 2 11.27 -10.01 2.64
CA LYS A 2 11.14 -8.55 2.63
C LYS A 2 11.67 -7.98 1.32
N THR A 3 10.85 -7.22 0.60
CA THR A 3 11.19 -6.61 -0.69
C THR A 3 10.89 -5.12 -0.66
N LYS A 4 11.72 -4.31 -1.31
CA LYS A 4 11.53 -2.86 -1.44
C LYS A 4 11.44 -2.47 -2.91
N HIS A 5 10.49 -1.60 -3.23
CA HIS A 5 10.29 -1.06 -4.57
C HIS A 5 10.15 0.45 -4.47
N ALA A 6 10.84 1.17 -5.37
CA ALA A 6 10.57 2.59 -5.60
C ALA A 6 9.61 2.69 -6.78
N LEU A 7 8.46 3.31 -6.54
CA LEU A 7 7.42 3.55 -7.52
C LEU A 7 7.43 5.05 -7.85
N LYS A 8 7.55 5.37 -9.13
CA LYS A 8 7.61 6.76 -9.60
C LYS A 8 6.50 7.03 -10.60
N THR A 9 5.60 7.95 -10.26
CA THR A 9 4.77 8.67 -11.21
C THR A 9 5.44 10.01 -11.53
N PRO A 10 4.98 10.76 -12.56
CA PRO A 10 5.56 12.07 -12.88
C PRO A 10 5.53 13.06 -11.70
N GLU A 11 4.59 12.89 -10.78
CA GLU A 11 4.32 13.83 -9.69
C GLU A 11 4.62 13.26 -8.30
N ILE A 12 4.70 11.92 -8.15
CA ILE A 12 4.80 11.26 -6.86
C ILE A 12 5.90 10.19 -6.89
N THR A 13 6.76 10.21 -5.89
CA THR A 13 7.68 9.10 -5.58
C THR A 13 7.22 8.39 -4.32
N VAL A 14 6.96 7.10 -4.43
CA VAL A 14 6.52 6.22 -3.34
C VAL A 14 7.55 5.13 -3.12
N GLU A 15 7.94 4.92 -1.87
CA GLU A 15 8.63 3.70 -1.45
C GLU A 15 7.58 2.69 -0.97
N LEU A 16 7.61 1.50 -1.57
CA LEU A 16 6.82 0.35 -1.17
C LEU A 16 7.74 -0.67 -0.49
N GLU A 17 7.34 -1.09 0.70
CA GLU A 17 7.94 -2.20 1.42
C GLU A 17 6.92 -3.30 1.57
N VAL A 18 7.25 -4.48 1.04
CA VAL A 18 6.44 -5.69 1.11
C VAL A 18 7.09 -6.63 2.11
N VAL A 19 6.39 -6.96 3.18
CA VAL A 19 6.81 -7.97 4.16
C VAL A 19 5.81 -9.11 4.14
N GLN A 20 6.26 -10.28 3.69
CA GLN A 20 5.47 -11.50 3.74
C GLN A 20 5.75 -12.27 5.01
N HIS A 21 4.71 -12.48 5.81
CA HIS A 21 4.64 -13.44 6.91
C HIS A 21 3.82 -14.66 6.48
N GLU A 22 3.85 -15.71 7.30
CA GLU A 22 3.15 -16.97 7.02
C GLU A 22 1.63 -16.79 6.83
N GLU A 23 1.02 -15.88 7.59
CA GLU A 23 -0.45 -15.67 7.60
C GLU A 23 -0.89 -14.34 6.99
N VAL A 24 0.01 -13.38 6.79
CA VAL A 24 -0.33 -12.02 6.39
C VAL A 24 0.75 -11.41 5.49
N VAL A 25 0.33 -10.58 4.55
CA VAL A 25 1.25 -9.70 3.82
C VAL A 25 1.07 -8.28 4.33
N VAL A 26 2.17 -7.64 4.74
CA VAL A 26 2.16 -6.24 5.14
C VAL A 26 2.73 -5.40 4.00
N LEU A 27 1.91 -4.49 3.48
CA LEU A 27 2.30 -3.48 2.50
C LEU A 27 2.45 -2.15 3.23
N SER A 28 3.68 -1.67 3.32
CA SER A 28 3.98 -0.34 3.86
C SER A 28 4.34 0.60 2.72
N ILE A 29 3.66 1.74 2.65
CA ILE A 29 4.00 2.80 1.70
C ILE A 29 4.56 4.01 2.44
N ARG A 30 5.52 4.68 1.80
CA ARG A 30 6.04 5.98 2.23
C ARG A 30 6.11 6.92 1.04
N TYR A 31 5.61 8.13 1.20
CA TYR A 31 5.78 9.19 0.22
C TYR A 31 7.17 9.78 0.39
N VAL A 32 7.98 9.71 -0.66
CA VAL A 32 9.33 10.28 -0.71
C VAL A 32 9.28 11.68 -1.29
N SER A 33 8.48 11.88 -2.33
CA SER A 33 8.21 13.18 -2.93
C SER A 33 6.75 13.21 -3.32
N CYS A 34 5.97 14.07 -2.68
CA CYS A 34 4.56 14.27 -2.98
C CYS A 34 4.26 15.76 -2.77
N PRO A 35 3.91 16.52 -3.82
CA PRO A 35 3.77 17.98 -3.73
C PRO A 35 2.65 18.39 -2.77
N GLU A 36 1.63 17.55 -2.60
CA GLU A 36 0.51 17.75 -1.68
C GLU A 36 0.09 16.41 -1.05
N PRO A 37 -0.59 16.41 0.12
CA PRO A 37 -1.21 15.20 0.64
C PRO A 37 -2.18 14.61 -0.38
N LEU A 38 -1.98 13.35 -0.79
CA LEU A 38 -2.90 12.68 -1.70
C LEU A 38 -4.26 12.52 -1.02
N SER A 39 -5.33 12.80 -1.78
CA SER A 39 -6.67 12.44 -1.35
C SER A 39 -6.81 10.91 -1.27
N ASP A 40 -7.76 10.45 -0.45
CA ASP A 40 -8.08 9.03 -0.33
C ASP A 40 -8.49 8.44 -1.69
N GLU A 41 -9.14 9.24 -2.54
CA GLU A 41 -9.52 8.85 -3.90
C GLU A 41 -8.30 8.62 -4.81
N THR A 42 -7.32 9.53 -4.81
CA THR A 42 -6.08 9.38 -5.59
C THR A 42 -5.29 8.16 -5.12
N LEU A 43 -5.26 7.94 -3.81
CA LEU A 43 -4.66 6.75 -3.22
C LEU A 43 -5.30 5.46 -3.72
N GLN A 44 -6.63 5.41 -3.70
CA GLN A 44 -7.40 4.22 -4.06
C GLN A 44 -7.38 3.93 -5.57
N ASN A 45 -7.44 4.98 -6.40
CA ASN A 45 -7.62 4.82 -7.84
C ASN A 45 -6.30 4.82 -8.63
N GLN A 46 -5.24 5.45 -8.13
CA GLN A 46 -3.98 5.59 -8.89
C GLN A 46 -2.82 4.83 -8.24
N ILE A 47 -2.60 5.02 -6.94
CA ILE A 47 -1.46 4.41 -6.25
C ILE A 47 -1.70 2.92 -6.04
N TRP A 48 -2.91 2.56 -5.60
CA TRP A 48 -3.19 1.19 -5.19
C TRP A 48 -3.17 0.15 -6.31
N PRO A 49 -3.78 0.38 -7.49
CA PRO A 49 -3.67 -0.56 -8.60
C PRO A 49 -2.21 -0.80 -9.01
N TRP A 50 -1.36 0.22 -8.89
CA TRP A 50 0.06 0.14 -9.21
C TRP A 50 0.86 -0.64 -8.18
N VAL A 51 0.58 -0.43 -6.89
CA VAL A 51 1.12 -1.24 -5.80
C VAL A 51 0.74 -2.70 -5.96
N LEU A 52 -0.52 -2.99 -6.30
CA LEU A 52 -1.00 -4.35 -6.56
C LEU A 52 -0.36 -4.97 -7.80
N GLN A 53 -0.13 -4.23 -8.88
CA GLN A 53 0.58 -4.74 -10.05
C GLN A 53 2.05 -5.06 -9.73
N SER A 54 2.70 -4.19 -8.96
CA SER A 54 4.12 -4.33 -8.60
C SER A 54 4.35 -5.43 -7.57
N ALA A 55 3.45 -5.57 -6.60
CA ALA A 55 3.49 -6.62 -5.60
C ALA A 55 2.79 -7.91 -6.05
N GLY A 56 1.97 -7.86 -7.11
CA GLY A 56 1.08 -8.93 -7.60
C GLY A 56 1.72 -10.30 -7.80
N PRO A 57 2.98 -10.43 -8.25
CA PRO A 57 3.67 -11.73 -8.30
C PRO A 57 3.94 -12.34 -6.92
N HIS A 58 3.99 -11.51 -5.88
CA HIS A 58 4.29 -11.87 -4.49
C HIS A 58 3.03 -11.90 -3.61
N LEU A 59 1.94 -11.32 -4.07
CA LEU A 59 0.63 -11.43 -3.42
C LEU A 59 -0.03 -12.72 -3.89
N GLY A 60 0.65 -13.85 -3.65
CA GLY A 60 0.08 -15.17 -3.85
C GLY A 60 -1.28 -15.23 -3.16
N GLU A 61 -2.28 -15.65 -3.92
CA GLU A 61 -3.67 -15.80 -3.51
C GLU A 61 -3.72 -16.40 -2.10
N LEU A 62 -4.67 -15.95 -1.28
CA LEU A 62 -5.10 -16.52 0.03
C LEU A 62 -4.67 -15.79 1.32
N ARG A 63 -3.73 -14.82 1.30
CA ARG A 63 -3.36 -14.12 2.56
C ARG A 63 -4.01 -12.74 2.68
N PRO A 64 -4.58 -12.37 3.83
CA PRO A 64 -4.99 -11.00 4.08
C PRO A 64 -3.80 -10.06 3.90
N ILE A 65 -4.05 -8.91 3.27
CA ILE A 65 -3.02 -7.90 3.07
C ILE A 65 -3.34 -6.71 3.95
N VAL A 66 -2.43 -6.37 4.86
CA VAL A 66 -2.54 -5.21 5.72
C VAL A 66 -1.74 -4.07 5.09
N TYR A 67 -2.40 -2.93 4.94
CA TYR A 67 -1.84 -1.69 4.41
C TYR A 67 -1.46 -0.75 5.55
N ARG A 68 -0.30 -0.09 5.41
CA ARG A 68 0.15 1.00 6.28
C ARG A 68 0.74 2.13 5.45
N ASN A 69 0.23 3.34 5.63
CA ASN A 69 0.87 4.56 5.19
C ASN A 69 1.78 5.08 6.29
N LEU A 70 3.09 5.02 6.07
CA LEU A 70 4.07 5.51 7.04
C LEU A 70 4.18 7.03 7.07
N THR A 71 3.64 7.72 6.07
CA THR A 71 3.65 9.18 5.97
C THR A 71 2.46 9.80 6.68
N THR A 72 1.27 9.28 6.41
CA THR A 72 0.01 9.81 6.97
C THR A 72 -0.45 9.09 8.23
N GLY A 73 0.15 7.93 8.53
CA GLY A 73 -0.28 7.05 9.63
C GLY A 73 -1.53 6.21 9.31
N ALA A 74 -2.12 6.37 8.13
CA ALA A 74 -3.31 5.64 7.70
C ALA A 74 -3.05 4.12 7.65
N ARG A 75 -4.08 3.33 7.96
CA ARG A 75 -4.00 1.86 7.97
C ARG A 75 -5.25 1.29 7.31
N GLY A 76 -5.11 0.10 6.75
CA GLY A 76 -6.21 -0.56 6.04
C GLY A 76 -5.98 -2.04 5.89
N VAL A 77 -7.03 -2.76 5.49
CA VAL A 77 -6.94 -4.15 5.02
C VAL A 77 -7.38 -4.17 3.57
N PHE A 78 -6.62 -4.83 2.72
CA PHE A 78 -7.09 -5.15 1.38
C PHE A 78 -8.05 -6.33 1.43
N SER A 79 -9.26 -6.13 0.92
CA SER A 79 -10.29 -7.15 0.83
C SER A 79 -11.09 -6.93 -0.46
N ASN A 80 -11.44 -8.01 -1.16
CA ASN A 80 -12.27 -7.98 -2.38
C ASN A 80 -11.82 -6.94 -3.43
N GLY A 81 -10.52 -6.79 -3.67
CA GLY A 81 -10.01 -5.86 -4.67
C GLY A 81 -9.93 -4.40 -4.22
N SER A 82 -10.24 -4.06 -2.96
CA SER A 82 -10.21 -2.70 -2.44
C SER A 82 -9.55 -2.60 -1.07
N ILE A 83 -9.04 -1.42 -0.71
CA ILE A 83 -8.59 -1.14 0.66
C ILE A 83 -9.81 -0.75 1.49
N VAL A 84 -10.04 -1.46 2.59
CA VAL A 84 -10.95 -1.06 3.65
C VAL A 84 -10.12 -0.35 4.72
N PRO A 85 -10.30 0.95 4.95
CA PRO A 85 -9.59 1.67 6.00
C PRO A 85 -9.85 1.05 7.37
N ILE A 86 -8.80 0.79 8.15
CA ILE A 86 -8.95 0.48 9.57
C ILE A 86 -8.93 1.83 10.27
N VAL A 87 -10.11 2.39 10.51
CA VAL A 87 -10.25 3.53 11.42
C VAL A 87 -9.88 3.02 12.82
N PRO A 88 -9.01 3.69 13.58
CA PRO A 88 -8.85 3.36 14.99
C PRO A 88 -10.24 3.45 15.63
N ILE A 89 -10.73 2.35 16.19
CA ILE A 89 -11.83 2.44 17.16
C ILE A 89 -11.22 3.17 18.35
N LEU A 90 -11.62 4.44 18.53
CA LEU A 90 -11.23 5.27 19.67
C LEU A 90 -11.90 4.76 20.95
#